data_AF-A0A7V0LYC0-F1
#
_entry.id   AF-A0A7V0LYC0-F1
#
_cell.length_a   1.000
_cell.length_b   1.000
_cell.length_c   1.000
_cell.angle_alpha   90.00
_cell.angle_beta   90.00
_cell.angle_gamma   90.00
#
_symmetry.space_group_name_H-M   'P 1'
#
loop_
_entity.id
_entity.type
_entity.pdbx_description
1 polymer ?
#
loop_
_entity_poly.entity_id
_entity_poly.type
_entity_poly.pdbx_seq_one_letter_code
_entity_poly.pdbx_strand_id
1 'polypeptide(L)'
;MEEEQKEKKLRKLENFHDKNYKLLLLIPLIILIFSFIYMASFYSVNNDIIRKDISLKGGTSVTINGNINAEELEQALSGKLEEMNTRKIYDLITRVQIAIIIETTSSGDYVK
;
A
#
# COMPACT_ATOMS: atom_id res chain seq x y z
N MET A 1 6.66 -4.78 -49.37
CA MET A 1 7.76 -3.88 -48.95
C MET A 1 7.71 -3.58 -47.45
N GLU A 2 6.56 -3.23 -46.87
CA GLU A 2 6.43 -2.95 -45.43
C GLU A 2 6.65 -4.19 -44.53
N GLU A 3 6.11 -5.35 -44.92
CA GLU A 3 6.25 -6.60 -44.16
C GLU A 3 7.71 -7.08 -44.05
N GLU A 4 8.45 -7.00 -45.15
CA GLU A 4 9.87 -7.39 -45.20
C GLU A 4 10.76 -6.44 -44.36
N GLN A 5 10.42 -5.15 -44.30
CA GLN A 5 11.10 -4.19 -43.44
C GLN A 5 10.82 -4.44 -41.95
N LYS A 6 9.57 -4.82 -41.62
CA LYS A 6 9.18 -5.19 -40.25
C LYS A 6 9.94 -6.45 -39.80
N GLU A 7 10.02 -7.44 -40.66
CA GLU A 7 10.74 -8.69 -40.39
C GLU A 7 12.24 -8.46 -40.17
N LYS A 8 12.88 -7.61 -40.99
CA LYS A 8 14.29 -7.22 -40.81
C LYS A 8 14.54 -6.48 -39.49
N LYS A 9 13.60 -5.64 -39.04
CA LYS A 9 13.69 -4.96 -37.73
C LYS A 9 13.57 -5.96 -36.57
N LEU A 10 12.66 -6.92 -36.66
CA LEU A 10 12.47 -7.96 -35.65
C LEU A 10 13.73 -8.83 -35.48
N ARG A 11 14.30 -9.31 -36.60
CA ARG A 11 15.55 -10.10 -36.57
C ARG A 11 16.74 -9.31 -36.00
N LYS A 12 16.82 -7.99 -36.26
CA LYS A 12 17.84 -7.13 -35.66
C LYS A 12 17.67 -7.00 -34.14
N LEU A 13 16.44 -6.89 -33.66
CA LEU A 13 16.14 -6.80 -32.23
C LEU A 13 16.46 -8.12 -31.52
N GLU A 14 16.09 -9.25 -32.11
CA GLU A 14 16.40 -10.60 -31.63
C GLU A 14 17.92 -10.81 -31.51
N ASN A 15 18.67 -10.51 -32.58
CA ASN A 15 20.13 -10.62 -32.55
C ASN A 15 20.79 -9.67 -31.54
N PHE A 16 20.21 -8.50 -31.31
CA PHE A 16 20.70 -7.57 -30.29
C PHE A 16 20.46 -8.11 -28.87
N HIS A 17 19.25 -8.63 -28.62
CA HIS A 17 18.90 -9.27 -27.36
C HIS A 17 19.82 -10.47 -27.10
N ASP A 18 19.94 -11.40 -28.03
CA ASP A 18 20.74 -12.62 -27.84
C ASP A 18 22.23 -12.35 -27.67
N LYS A 19 22.74 -11.29 -28.29
CA LYS A 19 24.14 -10.88 -28.10
C LYS A 19 24.38 -10.21 -26.73
N ASN A 20 23.39 -9.49 -26.21
CA ASN A 20 23.56 -8.62 -25.04
C ASN A 20 22.67 -8.99 -23.83
N TYR A 21 21.97 -10.13 -23.84
CA TYR A 21 20.98 -10.47 -22.82
C TYR A 21 21.54 -10.42 -21.39
N LYS A 22 22.81 -10.80 -21.20
CA LYS A 22 23.49 -10.71 -19.90
C LYS A 22 23.62 -9.26 -19.42
N LEU A 23 23.89 -8.33 -20.34
CA LEU A 23 23.93 -6.89 -20.04
C LEU A 23 22.52 -6.34 -19.79
N LEU A 24 21.52 -6.80 -20.55
CA LEU A 24 20.13 -6.43 -20.31
C LEU A 24 19.64 -6.93 -18.94
N LEU A 25 20.11 -8.09 -18.47
CA LEU A 25 19.82 -8.65 -17.14
C LEU A 25 20.52 -7.87 -16.02
N LEU A 26 21.64 -7.21 -16.31
CA LEU A 26 22.33 -6.36 -15.33
C LEU A 26 21.46 -5.17 -14.90
N ILE A 27 20.62 -4.63 -15.79
CA ILE A 27 19.74 -3.49 -15.49
C ILE A 27 18.75 -3.82 -14.35
N PRO A 28 17.90 -4.87 -14.42
CA PRO A 28 17.01 -5.22 -13.32
C PRO A 28 17.78 -5.65 -12.06
N LEU A 29 18.97 -6.27 -12.21
CA LEU A 29 19.82 -6.61 -11.06
C LEU A 29 20.30 -5.35 -10.32
N ILE A 30 20.74 -4.32 -11.04
CA ILE A 30 21.13 -3.03 -10.45
C ILE A 30 19.93 -2.37 -9.76
N ILE A 31 18.75 -2.35 -10.40
CA ILE A 31 17.52 -1.81 -9.79
C ILE A 31 17.16 -2.55 -8.50
N LEU A 32 17.33 -3.88 -8.48
CA LEU A 32 17.09 -4.69 -7.30
C LEU A 32 18.08 -4.34 -6.17
N ILE A 33 19.37 -4.18 -6.48
CA ILE A 33 20.38 -3.74 -5.50
C ILE A 33 20.03 -2.36 -4.94
N PHE A 34 19.63 -1.41 -5.79
CA PHE A 34 19.18 -0.09 -5.33
C PHE A 34 17.95 -0.17 -4.43
N SER A 35 17.03 -1.11 -4.71
CA SER A 35 15.85 -1.32 -3.87
C SER A 35 16.24 -1.82 -2.47
N PHE A 36 17.22 -2.73 -2.35
CA PHE A 36 17.74 -3.15 -1.05
C PHE A 36 18.44 -2.01 -0.30
N ILE A 37 19.26 -1.21 -0.99
CA ILE A 37 19.91 -0.04 -0.39
C ILE A 37 18.87 0.95 0.14
N TYR A 38 17.82 1.22 -0.66
CA TYR A 38 16.72 2.09 -0.25
C TYR A 38 16.01 1.55 0.99
N MET A 39 15.66 0.26 1.03
CA MET A 39 15.00 -0.35 2.19
C MET A 39 15.87 -0.28 3.45
N ALA A 40 17.18 -0.53 3.34
CA ALA A 40 18.10 -0.41 4.48
C ALA A 40 18.18 1.02 5.02
N SER A 41 18.27 2.02 4.12
CA SER A 41 18.24 3.43 4.49
C SER A 41 16.92 3.82 5.16
N PHE A 42 15.80 3.37 4.60
CA PHE A 42 14.47 3.61 5.15
C PHE A 42 14.32 3.02 6.55
N TYR A 43 14.79 1.79 6.78
CA TYR A 43 14.79 1.12 8.08
C TYR A 43 15.62 1.89 9.12
N SER A 44 16.79 2.40 8.75
CA SER A 44 17.64 3.17 9.66
C SER A 44 16.99 4.45 10.19
N VAL A 45 16.06 5.05 9.44
CA VAL A 45 15.38 6.30 9.83
C VAL A 45 14.05 6.02 10.52
N ASN A 46 13.29 5.03 10.03
CA ASN A 46 11.90 4.80 10.45
C ASN A 46 11.75 3.63 11.45
N ASN A 47 12.83 2.88 11.73
CA ASN A 47 12.80 1.61 12.48
C ASN A 47 11.81 0.57 11.92
N ASP A 48 11.46 0.70 10.64
CA ASP A 48 10.56 -0.19 9.93
C ASP A 48 10.96 -0.22 8.46
N ILE A 49 10.67 -1.32 7.76
CA ILE A 49 11.05 -1.48 6.34
C ILE A 49 10.07 -0.75 5.40
N ILE A 50 8.84 -0.54 5.86
CA ILE A 50 7.77 0.18 5.14
C ILE A 50 6.84 0.85 6.15
N ARG A 51 6.08 1.87 5.71
CA ARG A 51 4.99 2.41 6.52
C ARG A 51 3.82 1.44 6.51
N LYS A 52 3.51 0.86 7.66
CA LYS A 52 2.36 -0.02 7.86
C LYS A 52 1.12 0.78 8.26
N ASP A 53 -0.04 0.33 7.81
CA ASP A 53 -1.34 0.80 8.29
C ASP A 53 -1.65 0.20 9.67
N ILE A 54 -2.62 0.75 10.41
CA ILE A 54 -3.02 0.27 11.75
C ILE A 54 -3.37 -1.22 11.71
N SER A 55 -4.03 -1.66 10.64
CA SER A 55 -4.34 -3.06 10.35
C SER A 55 -3.14 -4.01 10.34
N LEU A 56 -1.94 -3.51 10.01
CA LEU A 56 -0.68 -4.27 9.95
C LEU A 56 0.26 -3.99 11.12
N LYS A 57 0.15 -2.82 11.76
CA LYS A 57 0.89 -2.47 12.99
C LYS A 57 0.30 -3.17 14.22
N GLY A 58 -0.98 -3.50 14.18
CA GLY A 58 -1.75 -3.92 15.34
C GLY A 58 -2.39 -2.74 16.06
N GLY A 59 -3.39 -3.02 16.90
CA GLY A 59 -4.15 -2.00 17.61
C GLY A 59 -5.51 -2.51 18.07
N THR A 60 -6.40 -1.58 18.39
CA THR A 60 -7.78 -1.83 18.78
C THR A 60 -8.71 -1.48 17.64
N SER A 61 -9.65 -2.38 17.32
CA SER A 61 -10.72 -2.14 16.35
C SER A 61 -12.08 -2.23 17.03
N VAL A 62 -12.88 -1.17 16.92
CA VAL A 62 -14.23 -1.09 17.50
C VAL A 62 -15.23 -0.86 16.38
N THR A 63 -16.23 -1.73 16.31
CA THR A 63 -17.35 -1.58 15.37
C THR A 63 -18.55 -1.02 16.12
N ILE A 64 -19.06 0.11 15.67
CA ILE A 64 -20.28 0.73 16.19
C ILE A 64 -21.36 0.59 15.14
N ASN A 65 -22.43 -0.13 15.48
CA ASN A 65 -23.58 -0.33 14.61
C ASN A 65 -24.48 0.92 14.60
N GLY A 66 -24.93 1.32 13.42
CA GLY A 66 -25.82 2.45 13.21
C GLY A 66 -25.34 3.44 12.15
N ASN A 67 -26.21 4.41 11.84
CA ASN A 67 -25.90 5.53 10.97
C ASN A 67 -25.25 6.64 11.81
N ILE A 68 -23.92 6.59 11.93
CA ILE A 68 -23.13 7.52 12.73
C ILE A 68 -22.29 8.40 11.81
N ASN A 69 -22.25 9.70 12.08
CA ASN A 69 -21.39 10.62 11.35
C ASN A 69 -19.91 10.35 11.70
N ALA A 70 -19.14 9.87 10.73
CA ALA A 70 -17.71 9.59 10.90
C ALA A 70 -16.90 10.84 11.25
N GLU A 71 -17.26 11.99 10.69
CA GLU A 71 -16.49 13.22 10.83
C GLU A 71 -16.64 13.82 12.25
N GLU A 72 -17.85 13.78 12.80
CA GLU A 72 -18.11 14.16 14.19
C GLU A 72 -17.41 13.22 15.17
N LEU A 73 -17.42 11.92 14.88
CA LEU A 73 -16.76 10.91 15.70
C LEU A 73 -15.24 11.08 15.68
N GLU A 74 -14.67 11.34 14.51
CA GLU A 74 -13.25 11.61 14.33
C GLU A 74 -12.86 12.87 15.09
N GLN A 75 -13.58 13.98 14.92
CA GLN A 75 -13.32 15.21 15.68
C GLN A 75 -13.40 15.01 17.20
N ALA A 76 -14.34 14.20 17.69
CA ALA A 76 -14.49 13.93 19.11
C ALA A 76 -13.37 13.04 19.71
N LEU A 77 -12.70 12.23 18.89
CA LEU A 77 -11.73 11.22 19.32
C LEU A 77 -10.28 11.52 18.93
N SER A 78 -10.02 12.35 17.92
CA SER A 78 -8.67 12.69 17.43
C SER A 78 -7.76 13.35 18.47
N GLY A 79 -8.31 13.89 19.56
CA GLY A 79 -7.53 14.43 20.69
C GLY A 79 -7.34 13.45 21.85
N LYS A 80 -7.96 12.26 21.80
CA LYS A 80 -7.98 11.28 22.89
C LYS A 80 -7.30 9.96 22.54
N LEU A 81 -7.29 9.61 21.25
CA LEU A 81 -6.67 8.41 20.72
C LEU A 81 -5.39 8.77 19.96
N GLU A 82 -4.51 7.81 19.81
CA GLU A 82 -3.31 7.94 18.97
C GLU A 82 -3.69 7.88 17.48
N GLU A 83 -2.84 7.30 16.62
CA GLU A 83 -3.15 7.07 15.21
C GLU A 83 -4.52 6.37 15.10
N MET A 84 -5.44 7.00 14.36
CA MET A 84 -6.83 6.56 14.23
C MET A 84 -7.25 6.60 12.77
N ASN A 85 -8.07 5.61 12.40
CA ASN A 85 -8.71 5.52 11.09
C ASN A 85 -10.19 5.18 11.28
N THR A 86 -11.06 5.77 10.46
CA THR A 86 -12.49 5.46 10.46
C THR A 86 -12.93 4.87 9.12
N ARG A 87 -13.77 3.83 9.16
CA ARG A 87 -14.30 3.16 7.97
C ARG A 87 -15.80 2.98 8.08
N LYS A 88 -16.55 3.56 7.15
CA LYS A 88 -18.00 3.37 7.04
C LYS A 88 -18.31 2.03 6.38
N ILE A 89 -19.28 1.31 6.94
CA ILE A 89 -19.81 0.06 6.39
C ILE A 89 -21.20 0.33 5.87
N TYR A 90 -21.42 -0.04 4.61
CA TYR A 90 -22.68 0.12 3.91
C TYR A 90 -23.27 -1.24 3.60
N ASP A 91 -24.59 -1.33 3.72
CA ASP A 91 -25.34 -2.47 3.18
C ASP A 91 -25.22 -2.47 1.65
N LEU A 92 -24.89 -3.62 1.07
CA LEU A 92 -24.56 -3.73 -0.35
C LEU A 92 -25.78 -3.52 -1.26
N ILE A 93 -26.99 -3.79 -0.77
CA ILE A 93 -28.24 -3.72 -1.54
C ILE A 93 -28.81 -2.31 -1.46
N THR A 94 -28.99 -1.83 -0.22
CA THR A 94 -29.69 -0.56 0.07
C THR A 94 -28.76 0.66 0.03
N ARG A 95 -27.43 0.46 0.07
CA ARG A 95 -26.40 1.51 0.23
C ARG A 95 -26.58 2.37 1.48
N VAL A 96 -27.35 1.90 2.45
CA VAL A 96 -27.51 2.56 3.75
C VAL A 96 -26.30 2.24 4.62
N GLN A 97 -25.79 3.25 5.33
CA GLN A 97 -24.74 3.03 6.33
C GLN A 97 -25.30 2.21 7.49
N ILE A 98 -24.69 1.05 7.75
CA ILE A 98 -25.11 0.15 8.82
C ILE A 98 -24.18 0.15 10.02
N ALA A 99 -22.91 0.52 9.83
CA ALA A 99 -21.93 0.59 10.90
C ALA A 99 -20.77 1.52 10.53
N ILE A 100 -19.97 1.85 11.54
CA ILE A 100 -18.67 2.48 11.41
C ILE A 100 -17.64 1.67 12.21
N ILE A 101 -16.46 1.46 11.62
CA ILE A 101 -15.31 0.84 12.27
C ILE A 101 -14.34 1.95 12.62
N ILE A 102 -13.87 1.95 13.87
CA ILE A 102 -12.77 2.78 14.35
C ILE A 102 -11.59 1.85 14.58
N GLU A 103 -10.46 2.15 13.95
CA GLU A 103 -9.19 1.46 14.17
C GLU A 103 -8.23 2.44 14.82
N THR A 104 -7.57 2.04 15.90
CA THR A 104 -6.56 2.88 16.55
C THR A 104 -5.38 2.07 17.08
N THR A 105 -4.20 2.69 17.16
CA THR A 105 -3.04 2.08 17.83
C THR A 105 -3.14 2.11 19.36
N SER A 106 -4.07 2.89 19.92
CA SER A 106 -4.28 2.94 21.38
C SER A 106 -4.74 1.60 21.96
N SER A 107 -4.22 1.26 23.15
CA SER A 107 -4.59 0.04 23.87
C SER A 107 -6.06 0.05 24.29
N GLY A 108 -6.73 -1.11 24.21
CA GLY A 108 -8.15 -1.28 24.53
C GLY A 108 -8.53 -0.92 25.98
N ASP A 109 -7.56 -0.82 26.89
CA ASP A 109 -7.80 -0.35 28.27
C ASP A 109 -8.23 1.13 28.33
N TYR A 110 -7.86 1.92 27.33
CA TYR A 110 -8.26 3.33 27.17
C TYR A 110 -9.54 3.50 26.33
N VAL A 111 -10.05 2.41 25.74
CA VAL A 111 -11.21 2.41 24.82
C VAL A 111 -12.43 1.76 25.48
N LYS A 112 -12.61 2.03 26.79
CA LYS A 112 -13.80 1.62 27.57
C LYS A 112 -14.85 2.73 27.61
#